data_AF-A0A7V8XUB0-F1
#
_entry.id   AF-A0A7V8XUB0-F1
#
_cell.length_a   1.000
_cell.length_b   1.000
_cell.length_c   1.000
_cell.angle_alpha   90.00
_cell.angle_beta   90.00
_cell.angle_gamma   90.00
#
_symmetry.space_group_name_H-M   'P 1'
#
loop_
_entity.id
_entity.type
_entity.pdbx_description
1 polymer ?
#
loop_
_entity_poly.entity_id
_entity_poly.type
_entity_poly.pdbx_seq_one_letter_code
_entity_poly.pdbx_strand_id
1 'polypeptide(L)' 'MRARIEHRVRPRYNSHRYGTPDYGQLALTCPEEIACGADDGAEMGVWHQLFQPQRTTNLRTRLTEYVPAGVDVELIFAS' A
#
# COMPACT_ATOMS: atom_id res chain seq x y z
N MET A 1 9.34 9.18 -23.40
CA MET A 1 8.15 8.66 -22.65
C MET A 1 8.50 7.48 -21.75
N ARG A 2 9.13 6.39 -22.25
CA ARG A 2 9.52 5.21 -21.45
C ARG A 2 10.35 5.52 -20.18
N ALA A 3 11.44 6.28 -20.31
CA ALA A 3 12.31 6.62 -19.18
C ALA A 3 11.57 7.34 -18.01
N ARG A 4 10.52 8.11 -18.31
CA ARG A 4 9.72 8.79 -17.27
C ARG A 4 8.81 7.81 -16.51
N ILE A 5 8.30 6.79 -17.19
CA ILE A 5 7.48 5.72 -16.58
C ILE A 5 8.38 4.84 -15.72
N GLU A 6 9.53 4.42 -16.23
CA GLU A 6 10.52 3.62 -15.50
C GLU A 6 11.00 4.32 -14.22
N HIS A 7 11.19 5.65 -14.27
CA HIS A 7 11.57 6.40 -13.09
C HIS A 7 10.42 6.55 -12.07
N ARG A 8 9.16 6.58 -12.53
CA ARG A 8 7.97 6.69 -11.67
C ARG A 8 7.60 5.36 -11.01
N VAL A 9 7.54 4.29 -11.80
CA VAL A 9 7.05 2.97 -11.42
C VAL A 9 8.25 2.11 -11.01
N ARG A 10 8.74 2.35 -9.79
CA ARG A 10 9.82 1.58 -9.19
C ARG A 10 9.43 1.11 -7.79
N PRO A 11 9.86 -0.09 -7.36
CA PRO A 11 9.58 -0.57 -6.01
C PRO A 11 10.14 0.39 -4.97
N ARG A 12 9.41 0.54 -3.86
CA ARG A 12 9.87 1.26 -2.68
C ARG A 12 9.56 0.37 -1.49
N TYR A 13 10.55 0.17 -0.62
CA TYR A 13 10.44 -0.72 0.52
C TYR A 13 10.62 0.06 1.82
N ASN A 14 9.99 -0.40 2.90
CA ASN A 14 10.25 0.14 4.24
C ASN A 14 11.67 -0.23 4.70
N SER A 15 12.10 -1.47 4.42
CA SER A 15 13.48 -1.91 4.68
C SER A 15 14.02 -2.87 3.62
N HIS A 16 15.29 -2.65 3.28
CA HIS A 16 16.13 -3.57 2.49
C HIS A 16 17.09 -4.38 3.37
N ARG A 17 17.08 -4.18 4.69
CA ARG A 17 18.01 -4.81 5.63
C ARG A 17 17.41 -6.11 6.15
N TYR A 18 18.07 -7.23 5.84
CA TYR A 18 17.70 -8.52 6.40
C TYR A 18 17.69 -8.47 7.94
N GLY A 19 16.66 -9.07 8.54
CA GLY A 19 16.48 -9.12 9.99
C GLY A 19 15.74 -7.93 10.60
N THR A 20 15.30 -6.92 9.82
CA THR A 20 14.31 -5.95 10.31
C THR A 20 12.89 -6.51 10.18
N PRO A 21 11.96 -6.13 11.07
CA PRO A 21 10.58 -6.66 11.05
C PRO A 21 9.82 -6.40 9.75
N ASP A 22 10.17 -5.34 9.04
CA ASP A 22 9.58 -4.81 7.81
C ASP A 22 10.43 -5.15 6.56
N TYR A 23 11.38 -6.08 6.69
CA TYR A 23 12.27 -6.45 5.59
C TYR A 23 11.48 -6.91 4.36
N GLY A 24 11.70 -6.24 3.23
CA GLY A 24 11.03 -6.55 1.97
C GLY A 24 9.57 -6.13 1.90
N GLN A 25 9.04 -5.39 2.89
CA GLN A 25 7.70 -4.81 2.83
C GLN A 25 7.67 -3.61 1.89
N LEU A 26 6.67 -3.52 1.00
CA LEU A 26 6.48 -2.32 0.20
C LEU A 26 6.08 -1.13 1.09
N ALA A 27 6.69 0.01 0.81
CA ALA A 27 6.36 1.26 1.48
C ALA A 27 4.99 1.77 1.05
N LEU A 28 4.31 2.53 1.92
CA LEU A 28 3.05 3.20 1.59
C LEU A 28 3.16 4.17 0.40
N THR A 29 4.37 4.65 0.12
CA THR A 29 4.65 5.54 -1.03
C THR A 29 5.03 4.77 -2.30
N CYS A 30 5.01 3.44 -2.27
CA CYS A 30 5.25 2.60 -3.45
C CYS A 30 4.13 2.86 -4.49
N PRO A 31 4.48 2.98 -5.78
CA PRO A 31 3.49 3.16 -6.84
C PRO A 31 2.41 2.06 -6.82
N GLU A 32 1.16 2.44 -7.05
CA GLU A 32 0.02 1.51 -7.01
C GLU A 32 0.16 0.35 -8.00
N GLU A 33 0.83 0.60 -9.14
CA GLU A 33 1.08 -0.42 -10.15
C GLU A 33 1.95 -1.58 -9.63
N ILE A 34 2.68 -1.35 -8.53
CA ILE A 34 3.50 -2.33 -7.83
C ILE A 34 2.80 -2.77 -6.54
N ALA A 35 2.29 -1.82 -5.76
CA ALA A 35 1.63 -2.09 -4.47
C ALA A 35 0.35 -2.93 -4.60
N CYS A 36 -0.30 -2.90 -5.76
CA CYS A 36 -1.46 -3.72 -6.10
C CYS A 36 -1.15 -4.65 -7.29
N GLY A 37 0.13 -4.94 -7.54
CA GLY A 37 0.60 -5.64 -8.75
C GLY A 37 0.45 -7.16 -8.71
N ALA A 38 0.00 -7.74 -7.59
CA ALA A 38 -0.32 -9.16 -7.55
C ALA A 38 -1.51 -9.49 -8.47
N ASP A 39 -1.65 -10.75 -8.84
CA ASP A 39 -2.70 -11.22 -9.75
C ASP A 39 -4.13 -10.97 -9.22
N ASP A 40 -4.29 -10.93 -7.90
CA ASP A 40 -5.53 -10.59 -7.19
C ASP A 40 -5.62 -9.11 -6.73
N GLY A 41 -4.67 -8.28 -7.16
CA GLY A 41 -4.58 -6.87 -6.78
C GLY A 41 -3.97 -6.61 -5.40
N ALA A 42 -3.42 -7.63 -4.72
CA ALA A 42 -2.72 -7.48 -3.46
C ALA A 42 -1.27 -6.96 -3.63
N GLU A 43 -0.61 -6.80 -2.49
CA GLU A 43 0.82 -6.52 -2.44
C GLU A 43 1.61 -7.70 -3.01
N MET A 44 2.57 -7.41 -3.89
CA MET A 44 3.48 -8.42 -4.42
C MET A 44 4.52 -8.83 -3.36
N GLY A 45 4.84 -10.13 -3.31
CA GLY A 45 5.94 -10.65 -2.48
C GLY A 45 5.48 -11.24 -1.15
N VAL A 46 6.40 -11.32 -0.18
CA VAL A 46 6.19 -12.06 1.09
C VAL A 46 5.07 -11.48 1.96
N TRP A 47 4.75 -10.20 1.78
CA TRP A 47 3.72 -9.48 2.54
C TRP A 47 2.30 -9.62 1.94
N HIS A 48 2.16 -10.29 0.80
CA HIS A 48 0.89 -10.55 0.10
C HIS A 48 -0.23 -11.03 1.04
N GLN A 49 0.08 -11.99 1.92
CA GLN A 49 -0.88 -12.64 2.82
C GLN A 49 -1.54 -11.69 3.83
N LEU A 50 -1.01 -10.47 4.01
CA LEU A 50 -1.65 -9.47 4.86
C LEU A 50 -2.76 -8.69 4.15
N PHE A 51 -2.81 -8.74 2.82
CA PHE A 51 -3.81 -8.04 1.99
C PHE A 51 -3.95 -6.56 2.36
N GLN A 52 -2.83 -5.88 2.62
CA GLN A 52 -2.81 -4.48 3.08
C GLN A 52 -3.52 -3.52 2.12
N PRO A 53 -3.38 -3.63 0.77
CA PRO A 53 -4.13 -2.79 -0.16
C PRO A 53 -5.63 -2.99 -0.03
N GLN A 54 -6.12 -4.23 0.00
CA GLN A 54 -7.53 -4.54 0.12
C GLN A 54 -8.10 -4.11 1.47
N ARG A 55 -7.37 -4.34 2.57
CA ARG A 55 -7.78 -3.88 3.91
C ARG A 55 -7.92 -2.37 3.98
N THR A 56 -6.97 -1.64 3.39
CA THR A 56 -7.00 -0.18 3.30
C THR A 56 -8.20 0.29 2.48
N THR A 57 -8.41 -0.30 1.30
CA THR A 57 -9.55 0.03 0.43
C THR A 57 -10.89 -0.25 1.11
N ASN A 58 -11.04 -1.43 1.73
CA ASN A 58 -12.25 -1.79 2.46
C ASN A 58 -12.53 -0.81 3.60
N LEU A 59 -11.51 -0.42 4.35
CA LEU A 59 -11.67 0.54 5.43
C LEU A 59 -12.07 1.93 4.91
N ARG A 60 -11.44 2.41 3.83
CA ARG A 60 -11.84 3.68 3.18
C ARG A 60 -13.29 3.64 2.72
N THR A 61 -13.71 2.56 2.06
CA THR A 61 -15.10 2.39 1.61
C THR A 61 -16.08 2.49 2.77
N ARG A 62 -15.79 1.82 3.90
CA ARG A 62 -16.66 1.87 5.09
C ARG A 62 -16.67 3.25 5.74
N LEU A 63 -15.53 3.95 5.78
CA LEU A 63 -15.50 5.31 6.29
C LEU A 63 -16.34 6.25 5.43
N THR A 64 -16.24 6.18 4.10
CA THR A 64 -17.08 6.97 3.20
C THR A 64 -18.57 6.68 3.38
N GLU A 65 -18.94 5.44 3.65
CA GLU A 65 -20.34 5.01 3.80
C GLU A 65 -20.96 5.41 5.14
N TYR A 66 -20.18 5.37 6.23
CA TYR A 66 -20.72 5.41 7.60
C TYR A 66 -20.27 6.59 8.45
N VAL A 67 -19.36 7.45 7.98
CA VAL A 67 -18.95 8.64 8.75
C VAL A 67 -20.14 9.62 8.84
N PRO A 68 -20.54 10.03 10.07
CA PRO A 68 -21.62 11.00 10.24
C PRO A 68 -21.30 12.36 9.62
N ALA A 69 -22.35 13.07 9.22
CA ALA A 69 -22.20 14.44 8.72
C ALA A 69 -21.54 15.35 9.77
N GLY A 70 -20.57 16.15 9.34
CA GLY A 70 -19.83 17.08 10.22
C GLY A 70 -18.66 16.43 10.97
N VAL A 71 -18.28 15.20 10.64
CA VAL A 71 -17.10 14.51 11.19
C VAL A 71 -16.08 14.27 10.07
N ASP A 72 -14.84 14.67 10.30
CA ASP A 72 -13.70 14.34 9.44
C ASP A 72 -12.94 13.15 10.02
N VAL A 73 -12.53 12.21 9.16
CA VAL A 73 -11.78 11.01 9.54
C VAL A 73 -10.60 10.80 8.60
N GLU A 74 -9.48 10.37 9.14
CA GLU A 74 -8.26 10.05 8.39
C GLU A 74 -7.70 8.68 8.78
N LEU A 75 -7.02 8.03 7.84
CA LEU A 75 -6.28 6.78 8.08
C LEU A 75 -4.83 7.08 8.40
N ILE A 76 -4.42 6.75 9.62
CA ILE A 76 -3.04 6.88 10.09
C ILE A 76 -2.36 5.51 10.04
N PHE A 77 -1.21 5.45 9.38
CA PHE A 77 -0.40 4.24 9.32
C PHE A 77 0.78 4.36 10.29
N ALA A 78 1.04 3.31 11.06
CA ALA A 78 2.21 3.25 11.92
C ALA A 78 3.46 2.94 11.09
N SER A 79 4.55 3.63 11.43
CA SER A 79 5.91 3.42 10.91
C SER A 79 6.75 2.62 11.89
#